data_AF-A0A7K2ALS2-F1
#
_entry.id   AF-A0A7K2ALS2-F1
#
_cell.length_a   1.000
_cell.length_b   1.000
_cell.length_c   1.000
_cell.angle_alpha   90.00
_cell.angle_beta   90.00
_cell.angle_gamma   90.00
#
_symmetry.space_group_name_H-M   'P 1'
#
loop_
_entity.id
_entity.type
_entity.pdbx_description
1 polymer ?
#
loop_
_entity_poly.entity_id
_entity_poly.type
_entity_poly.pdbx_seq_one_letter_code
_entity_poly.pdbx_strand_id
1 'polypeptide(L)'
;MQRVLSWLRSEQLGPQAVDPLPVVGADTHPDQAAALLRDRVGLSVVTQQVSWQNAPTALQEWRNALTGRGVAVFQFQIDKEAIRGFSVWDAYMPVAAVNTAYTPQARVYTLFHEMGHLLRRAEGGVRHFRRQGERPGGKVV
;
A
#
# COMPACT_ATOMS: atom_id res chain seq x y z
N MET A 1 11.65 -2.44 15.67
CA MET A 1 11.34 -3.73 15.02
C MET A 1 11.75 -3.76 13.54
N GLN A 2 11.27 -2.84 12.69
CA GLN A 2 11.58 -2.83 11.24
C GLN A 2 13.09 -2.84 10.92
N ARG A 3 13.92 -2.02 11.61
CA ARG A 3 15.38 -2.00 11.41
C ARG A 3 16.07 -3.34 11.70
N VAL A 4 15.58 -4.09 12.68
CA VAL A 4 16.14 -5.42 13.03
C VAL A 4 15.77 -6.43 11.96
N LEU A 5 14.52 -6.40 11.47
CA LEU A 5 14.07 -7.26 10.38
C LEU A 5 14.74 -6.92 9.04
N SER A 6 14.95 -5.63 8.78
CA SER A 6 15.70 -5.11 7.64
C SER A 6 17.15 -5.61 7.65
N TRP A 7 17.83 -5.51 8.80
CA TRP A 7 19.18 -6.06 8.99
C TRP A 7 19.22 -7.59 8.83
N LEU A 8 18.34 -8.34 9.50
CA LEU A 8 18.26 -9.80 9.38
C LEU A 8 18.08 -10.24 7.92
N ARG A 9 17.19 -9.56 7.19
CA ARG A 9 16.97 -9.82 5.77
C ARG A 9 18.22 -9.50 4.94
N SER A 10 18.94 -8.42 5.25
CA SER A 10 20.19 -8.07 4.55
C SER A 10 21.31 -9.09 4.76
N GLU A 11 21.41 -9.67 5.97
CA GLU A 11 22.40 -10.69 6.33
C GLU A 11 22.09 -12.05 5.68
N GLN A 12 20.83 -12.49 5.69
CA GLN A 12 20.45 -13.81 5.13
C GLN A 12 20.47 -13.86 3.60
N LEU A 13 20.21 -12.74 2.93
CA LEU A 13 20.07 -12.68 1.47
C LEU A 13 21.36 -12.26 0.77
N GLY A 14 22.27 -11.56 1.47
CA GLY A 14 23.43 -10.91 0.86
C GLY A 14 23.05 -9.70 0.00
N PRO A 15 24.03 -8.89 -0.48
CA PRO A 15 23.79 -7.62 -1.18
C PRO A 15 22.99 -7.73 -2.50
N GLN A 16 22.81 -8.94 -3.02
CA GLN A 16 22.28 -9.23 -4.36
C GLN A 16 20.81 -9.68 -4.37
N ALA A 17 20.18 -9.92 -3.22
CA ALA A 17 18.86 -10.56 -3.16
C ALA A 17 17.72 -9.64 -2.71
N VAL A 18 17.95 -8.33 -2.72
CA VAL A 18 16.88 -7.34 -2.64
C VAL A 18 16.57 -6.90 -4.05
N ASP A 19 15.39 -7.27 -4.52
CA ASP A 19 14.89 -6.84 -5.81
C ASP A 19 14.03 -5.58 -5.56
N PRO A 20 14.59 -4.37 -5.75
CA PRO A 20 14.00 -3.14 -5.23
C PRO A 20 12.67 -2.82 -5.91
N LEU A 21 11.77 -2.15 -5.18
CA LEU A 21 10.59 -1.57 -5.81
C LEU A 21 11.01 -0.52 -6.86
N PRO A 22 10.29 -0.43 -7.99
CA PRO A 22 10.59 0.57 -9.00
C PRO A 22 10.35 1.96 -8.43
N VAL A 23 11.14 2.92 -8.89
CA VAL A 23 11.01 4.31 -8.48
C VAL A 23 10.20 5.05 -9.52
N VAL A 24 9.14 5.70 -9.06
CA VAL A 24 8.21 6.42 -9.93
C VAL A 24 8.32 7.91 -9.64
N GLY A 25 8.45 8.71 -10.70
CA GLY A 25 8.54 10.17 -10.60
C GLY A 25 7.20 10.81 -10.25
N ALA A 26 7.23 12.06 -9.78
CA ALA A 26 6.02 12.80 -9.42
C ALA A 26 5.05 13.00 -10.61
N ASP A 27 5.61 13.11 -11.81
CA ASP A 27 4.88 13.35 -13.06
C ASP A 27 4.50 12.06 -13.80
N THR A 28 4.86 10.89 -13.25
CA THR A 28 4.50 9.62 -13.88
C THR A 28 2.99 9.40 -13.80
N HIS A 29 2.39 9.10 -14.95
CA HIS A 29 0.96 8.83 -15.02
C HIS A 29 0.59 7.60 -14.17
N PRO A 30 -0.53 7.61 -13.41
CA PRO A 30 -0.93 6.48 -12.56
C PRO A 30 -0.99 5.13 -13.29
N ASP A 31 -1.43 5.12 -14.56
CA ASP A 31 -1.49 3.90 -15.36
C ASP A 31 -0.10 3.32 -15.65
N GLN A 32 0.90 4.18 -15.87
CA GLN A 32 2.28 3.76 -16.07
C GLN A 32 2.86 3.19 -14.77
N ALA A 33 2.61 3.86 -13.63
CA ALA A 33 3.02 3.36 -12.33
C ALA A 33 2.38 1.99 -12.01
N ALA A 34 1.10 1.82 -12.36
CA ALA A 34 0.38 0.57 -12.19
C ALA A 34 0.93 -0.54 -13.10
N ALA A 35 1.29 -0.22 -14.34
CA ALA A 35 1.93 -1.19 -15.25
C ALA A 35 3.29 -1.66 -14.69
N LEU A 36 4.16 -0.73 -14.29
CA LEU A 36 5.45 -1.05 -13.67
C LEU A 36 5.30 -1.93 -12.43
N LEU A 37 4.33 -1.63 -11.56
CA LEU A 37 4.08 -2.44 -10.38
C LEU A 37 3.60 -3.85 -10.74
N ARG A 38 2.74 -4.00 -11.75
CA ARG A 38 2.25 -5.32 -12.19
C ARG A 38 3.36 -6.18 -12.77
N ASP A 39 4.20 -5.59 -13.63
CA ASP A 39 5.38 -6.26 -14.17
C ASP A 39 6.31 -6.69 -13.02
N ARG A 40 6.49 -5.82 -12.02
CA ARG A 40 7.29 -6.09 -10.83
C ARG A 40 6.77 -7.27 -10.02
N VAL A 41 5.46 -7.39 -9.82
CA VAL A 41 4.89 -8.51 -9.04
C VAL A 41 4.65 -9.77 -9.87
N GLY A 42 4.81 -9.69 -11.20
CA GLY A 42 4.58 -10.80 -12.11
C GLY A 42 3.10 -11.17 -12.23
N LEU A 43 2.20 -10.20 -12.04
CA LEU A 43 0.76 -10.41 -12.18
C LEU A 43 0.28 -9.87 -13.53
N SER A 44 -0.18 -10.76 -14.39
CA SER A 44 -0.84 -10.39 -15.64
C SER A 44 -2.26 -9.90 -15.39
N VAL A 45 -2.61 -8.73 -15.94
CA VAL A 45 -3.98 -8.18 -15.90
C VAL A 45 -4.99 -9.14 -16.53
N VAL A 46 -4.61 -9.75 -17.66
CA VAL A 46 -5.53 -10.43 -18.57
C VAL A 46 -5.94 -11.82 -18.06
N THR A 47 -5.14 -12.47 -17.21
CA THR A 47 -5.41 -13.84 -16.76
C THR A 47 -5.74 -13.93 -15.27
N GLN A 48 -5.12 -13.13 -14.42
CA GLN A 48 -5.21 -13.31 -12.96
C GLN A 48 -6.19 -12.34 -12.32
N GLN A 49 -6.09 -11.04 -12.62
CA GLN A 49 -6.89 -10.01 -11.92
C GLN A 49 -8.39 -10.12 -12.24
N VAL A 50 -8.72 -10.43 -13.49
CA VAL A 50 -10.10 -10.64 -13.96
C VAL A 50 -10.73 -11.95 -13.46
N SER A 51 -9.92 -12.90 -12.99
CA SER A 51 -10.40 -14.19 -12.48
C SER A 51 -10.87 -14.15 -11.02
N TRP A 52 -10.52 -13.08 -10.28
CA TRP A 52 -10.85 -12.98 -8.87
C TRP A 52 -12.33 -12.66 -8.67
N GLN A 53 -13.03 -13.62 -8.08
CA GLN A 53 -14.49 -13.62 -7.98
C GLN A 53 -15.05 -12.50 -7.08
N ASN A 54 -14.25 -11.99 -6.14
CA ASN A 54 -14.69 -10.97 -5.19
C ASN A 54 -13.51 -10.18 -4.60
N ALA A 55 -13.83 -9.05 -3.96
CA ALA A 55 -12.84 -8.15 -3.37
C ALA A 55 -11.99 -8.77 -2.23
N PRO A 56 -12.52 -9.62 -1.33
CA PRO A 56 -11.70 -10.39 -0.39
C PRO A 56 -10.62 -11.23 -1.08
N THR A 57 -10.98 -12.00 -2.11
CA THR A 57 -10.04 -12.81 -2.89
C THR A 57 -8.98 -11.91 -3.53
N ALA A 58 -9.40 -10.83 -4.21
CA ALA A 58 -8.47 -9.88 -4.81
C ALA A 58 -7.49 -9.29 -3.78
N LEU A 59 -7.97 -8.90 -2.60
CA LEU A 59 -7.13 -8.37 -1.52
C LEU A 59 -6.09 -9.40 -1.07
N GLN A 60 -6.49 -10.66 -0.92
CA GLN A 60 -5.58 -11.74 -0.50
C GLN A 60 -4.51 -12.00 -1.57
N GLU A 61 -4.90 -12.11 -2.83
CA GLU A 61 -3.97 -12.35 -3.93
C GLU A 61 -2.97 -11.21 -4.12
N TRP A 62 -3.42 -9.96 -4.00
CA TRP A 62 -2.53 -8.81 -4.02
C TRP A 62 -1.54 -8.81 -2.87
N ARG A 63 -1.98 -9.16 -1.66
CA ARG A 63 -1.09 -9.28 -0.49
C ARG A 63 -0.05 -10.37 -0.70
N ASN A 64 -0.44 -11.51 -1.26
CA ASN A 64 0.47 -12.61 -1.58
C ASN A 64 1.53 -12.17 -2.59
N ALA A 65 1.11 -11.54 -3.71
CA ALA A 65 2.02 -11.10 -4.75
C ALA A 65 3.02 -10.04 -4.28
N LEU A 66 2.55 -9.05 -3.50
CA LEU A 66 3.41 -8.02 -2.92
C LEU A 66 4.40 -8.60 -1.90
N THR A 67 3.93 -9.49 -1.02
CA THR A 67 4.78 -10.16 -0.01
C THR A 67 5.84 -11.04 -0.67
N GLY A 68 5.47 -11.76 -1.73
CA GLY A 68 6.40 -12.56 -2.54
C GLY A 68 7.51 -11.74 -3.22
N ARG A 69 7.34 -10.42 -3.36
CA ARG A 69 8.36 -9.50 -3.89
C ARG A 69 9.02 -8.62 -2.82
N GLY A 70 8.90 -9.00 -1.55
CA GLY A 70 9.63 -8.34 -0.46
C GLY A 70 8.91 -7.18 0.22
N VAL A 71 7.67 -6.85 -0.18
CA VAL A 71 6.86 -5.84 0.51
C VAL A 71 6.13 -6.46 1.68
N ALA A 72 6.37 -5.99 2.91
CA ALA A 72 5.65 -6.47 4.08
C ALA A 72 4.25 -5.84 4.13
N VAL A 73 3.19 -6.66 3.95
CA VAL A 73 1.81 -6.17 3.97
C VAL A 73 1.07 -6.59 5.25
N PHE A 74 0.77 -5.61 6.10
CA PHE A 74 0.07 -5.84 7.37
C PHE A 74 -1.40 -5.47 7.33
N GLN A 75 -2.17 -6.15 8.17
CA GLN A 75 -3.56 -5.80 8.47
C GLN A 75 -3.62 -5.47 9.95
N PHE A 76 -4.25 -4.37 10.32
CA PHE A 76 -4.44 -3.97 11.71
C PHE A 76 -5.89 -3.55 11.93
N GLN A 77 -6.36 -3.59 13.17
CA GLN A 77 -7.70 -3.14 13.51
C GLN A 77 -7.60 -1.98 14.49
N ILE A 78 -8.07 -0.81 14.07
CA ILE A 78 -8.28 0.37 14.91
C ILE A 78 -9.58 1.05 14.46
N ASP A 79 -10.03 2.03 15.22
CA ASP A 79 -11.22 2.83 14.89
C ASP A 79 -11.15 3.39 13.46
N LYS A 80 -12.29 3.41 12.77
CA LYS A 80 -12.39 3.85 11.36
C LYS A 80 -11.93 5.30 11.20
N GLU A 81 -12.09 6.10 12.24
CA GLU A 81 -11.91 7.53 12.31
C GLU A 81 -10.43 7.92 12.43
N ALA A 82 -9.55 6.96 12.75
CA ALA A 82 -8.13 7.21 12.92
C ALA A 82 -7.38 7.24 11.57
N ILE A 83 -7.07 6.06 11.00
CA ILE A 83 -6.38 5.93 9.72
C ILE A 83 -6.91 4.73 8.92
N ARG A 84 -6.86 4.84 7.59
CA ARG A 84 -7.24 3.72 6.69
C ARG A 84 -6.08 2.79 6.43
N GLY A 85 -4.87 3.33 6.43
CA GLY A 85 -3.63 2.63 6.15
C GLY A 85 -2.43 3.58 6.25
N PHE A 86 -1.24 3.02 6.12
CA PHE A 86 0.01 3.77 6.06
C PHE A 86 1.09 2.96 5.36
N SER A 87 2.13 3.64 4.92
CA SER A 87 3.33 3.04 4.35
C SER A 87 4.59 3.56 5.03
N VAL A 88 5.61 2.71 5.10
CA VAL A 88 6.93 3.08 5.60
C VAL A 88 7.98 2.57 4.62
N TRP A 89 8.76 3.49 4.08
CA TRP A 89 9.86 3.15 3.18
C TRP A 89 11.02 2.52 3.95
N ASP A 90 11.57 1.44 3.42
CA ASP A 90 12.84 0.84 3.82
C ASP A 90 13.41 0.10 2.62
N ALA A 91 14.73 0.14 2.44
CA ALA A 91 15.38 -0.44 1.28
C ALA A 91 15.23 -1.97 1.20
N TYR A 92 15.11 -2.66 2.34
CA TYR A 92 15.05 -4.11 2.44
C TYR A 92 13.67 -4.63 2.82
N MET A 93 12.87 -3.83 3.53
CA MET A 93 11.55 -4.22 4.02
C MET A 93 10.56 -3.06 3.95
N PRO A 94 10.15 -2.63 2.74
CA PRO A 94 9.10 -1.64 2.59
C PRO A 94 7.80 -2.20 3.17
N VAL A 95 7.07 -1.37 3.91
CA VAL A 95 5.86 -1.75 4.64
C VAL A 95 4.66 -1.03 4.05
N ALA A 96 3.56 -1.77 3.84
CA ALA A 96 2.23 -1.22 3.62
C ALA A 96 1.25 -1.85 4.60
N ALA A 97 0.40 -1.05 5.23
CA ALA A 97 -0.52 -1.53 6.24
C ALA A 97 -1.94 -1.02 5.97
N VAL A 98 -2.95 -1.88 6.17
CA VAL A 98 -4.36 -1.55 5.93
C VAL A 98 -5.23 -1.84 7.16
N ASN A 99 -6.18 -0.95 7.44
CA ASN A 99 -7.13 -1.08 8.54
C ASN A 99 -8.27 -2.05 8.17
N THR A 100 -8.48 -3.09 8.97
CA THR A 100 -9.53 -4.11 8.78
C THR A 100 -10.94 -3.61 9.07
N ALA A 101 -11.09 -2.43 9.70
CA ALA A 101 -12.38 -1.83 9.94
C ALA A 101 -13.13 -1.45 8.63
N TYR A 102 -12.44 -1.41 7.50
CA TYR A 102 -12.99 -1.04 6.19
C TYR A 102 -13.38 -2.25 5.33
N THR A 103 -14.27 -2.03 4.36
CA THR A 103 -14.67 -3.08 3.41
C THR A 103 -13.46 -3.56 2.59
N PRO A 104 -13.47 -4.82 2.08
CA PRO A 104 -12.38 -5.33 1.25
C PRO A 104 -12.02 -4.43 0.06
N GLN A 105 -13.01 -3.83 -0.60
CA GLN A 105 -12.82 -2.89 -1.72
C GLN A 105 -12.05 -1.65 -1.29
N ALA A 106 -12.46 -1.04 -0.17
CA ALA A 106 -11.78 0.13 0.38
C ALA A 106 -10.35 -0.20 0.80
N ARG A 107 -10.11 -1.42 1.29
CA ARG A 107 -8.78 -1.90 1.68
C ARG A 107 -7.87 -2.19 0.49
N VAL A 108 -8.41 -2.70 -0.62
CA VAL A 108 -7.67 -2.81 -1.89
C VAL A 108 -7.24 -1.42 -2.36
N TYR A 109 -8.17 -0.46 -2.38
CA TYR A 109 -7.84 0.94 -2.73
C TYR A 109 -6.75 1.51 -1.83
N THR A 110 -6.89 1.36 -0.51
CA THR A 110 -5.89 1.86 0.44
C THR A 110 -4.54 1.19 0.25
N LEU A 111 -4.49 -0.13 0.05
CA LEU A 111 -3.24 -0.85 -0.21
C LEU A 111 -2.48 -0.24 -1.41
N PHE A 112 -3.18 0.07 -2.50
CA PHE A 112 -2.56 0.66 -3.68
C PHE A 112 -2.22 2.14 -3.53
N HIS A 113 -3.00 2.88 -2.75
CA HIS A 113 -2.65 4.25 -2.39
C HIS A 113 -1.32 4.29 -1.62
N GLU A 114 -1.16 3.42 -0.62
CA GLU A 114 0.10 3.27 0.12
C GLU A 114 1.24 2.75 -0.75
N MET A 115 0.94 1.90 -1.74
CA MET A 115 1.94 1.48 -2.72
C MET A 115 2.44 2.63 -3.58
N GLY A 116 1.57 3.56 -3.96
CA GLY A 116 1.97 4.79 -4.65
C GLY A 116 3.00 5.60 -3.86
N HIS A 117 2.82 5.71 -2.53
CA HIS A 117 3.78 6.37 -1.64
C HIS A 117 5.13 5.63 -1.63
N LEU A 118 5.12 4.30 -1.48
CA LEU A 118 6.34 3.49 -1.52
C LEU A 118 7.10 3.61 -2.85
N LEU A 119 6.39 3.56 -3.99
CA LEU A 119 7.00 3.68 -5.33
C LEU A 119 7.63 5.07 -5.55
N ARG A 120 7.10 6.11 -4.92
CA ARG A 120 7.65 7.47 -4.96
C ARG A 120 8.76 7.70 -3.92
N ARG A 121 9.07 6.69 -3.10
CA ARG A 121 9.93 6.81 -1.90
C ARG A 121 9.48 7.97 -0.99
N ALA A 122 8.19 8.27 -1.01
CA ALA A 122 7.58 9.25 -0.14
C ALA A 122 7.04 8.50 1.09
N GLU A 123 7.35 8.99 2.28
CA GLU A 123 6.61 8.56 3.47
C GLU A 123 5.19 9.12 3.37
N GLY A 124 4.18 8.27 3.57
CA GLY A 124 2.78 8.65 3.39
C GLY A 124 1.82 7.83 4.25
N GLY A 125 0.66 8.42 4.56
CA GLY A 125 -0.43 7.73 5.23
C GLY A 125 -1.78 8.36 4.91
N VAL A 126 -2.77 7.53 4.60
CA VAL A 126 -4.13 7.98 4.30
C VAL A 126 -4.93 8.22 5.58
N ARG A 127 -5.23 9.51 5.84
CA ARG A 127 -6.26 9.95 6.81
C ARG A 127 -7.56 10.28 6.08
N HIS A 128 -8.67 10.28 6.82
CA HIS A 128 -9.99 10.66 6.31
C HIS A 128 -9.98 12.09 5.73
N PHE A 129 -10.20 12.26 4.42
CA PHE A 129 -10.44 13.58 3.81
C PHE A 129 -11.90 13.99 4.11
N ARG A 130 -12.09 14.86 5.11
CA ARG A 130 -13.39 15.53 5.32
C ARG A 130 -13.43 16.78 4.43
N ARG A 131 -14.42 16.87 3.55
CA ARG A 131 -14.79 18.14 2.91
C ARG A 131 -15.21 19.10 4.03
N GLN A 132 -14.52 20.23 4.20
CA GLN A 132 -14.99 21.28 5.10
C GLN A 132 -16.31 21.83 4.54
N GLY A 133 -17.39 21.66 5.29
CA GLY A 133 -18.72 22.07 4.86
C GLY A 133 -19.74 21.90 5.97
N GLU A 134 -19.53 22.58 7.09
CA GLU A 134 -20.58 22.86 8.08
C GLU A 134 -20.15 24.10 8.87
N ARG A 135 -20.74 25.25 8.50
CA ARG A 135 -20.67 26.46 9.32
C ARG A 135 -21.69 26.29 10.46
N PRO A 136 -21.32 26.44 11.73
CA PRO A 136 -22.32 26.53 12.79
C PRO A 136 -23.01 27.89 12.68
N GLY A 137 -24.32 27.87 12.44
CA GLY A 137 -25.17 29.03 12.61
C GLY A 137 -25.43 29.30 14.10
N GLY A 138 -25.46 30.60 14.43
CA GLY A 138 -26.06 31.18 15.64
C GLY A 138 -25.10 31.29 16.83
N LYS A 139 -24.94 32.41 17.53
CA LYS A 139 -25.56 33.76 17.53
C LYS A 139 -24.56 34.70 18.20
N VAL A 140 -24.51 35.99 17.87
CA VAL A 140 -24.36 37.08 18.86
C VAL A 140 -24.96 38.38 18.30
N VAL A 141 -25.99 38.86 19.02
CA VAL A 141 -26.62 40.21 19.08
C VAL A 141 -27.26 40.76 17.81
#